data_AF-X0WBR7-F1
#
_entry.id   AF-X0WBR7-F1
#
_cell.length_a   1.000
_cell.length_b   1.000
_cell.length_c   1.000
_cell.angle_alpha   90.00
_cell.angle_beta   90.00
_cell.angle_gamma   90.00
#
_symmetry.space_group_name_H-M   'P 1'
#
loop_
_entity.id
_entity.type
_entity.pdbx_description
1 polymer ?
#
loop_
_entity_poly.entity_id
_entity_poly.type
_entity_poly.pdbx_seq_one_letter_code
_entity_poly.pdbx_strand_id
1 'polypeptide(L)'
;MNAALVAAAAVNGSVELLEGDYNTVLTISVAVNVTLKAVGWGAVINFNAGGNAITIAGDNVKLRDFKVVIVAGAGAGGTRPNCIYATARTNVEITKLWLYGDQTEADDGDDARQNGILFDTNMAYSKIAFCTVENFERNGVNLEDTSEGDEVIYVEVEGNICNNNLDDGIRLRFADFCTLTGNTCQGNGNG
;
A
#
# COMPACT_ATOMS: atom_id res chain seq x y z
N MET A 1 7.17 -12.86 10.29
CA MET A 1 7.12 -12.46 8.86
C MET A 1 8.47 -11.94 8.36
N ASN A 2 9.02 -10.86 8.94
CA ASN A 2 10.29 -10.26 8.47
C ASN A 2 11.47 -11.23 8.32
N ALA A 3 11.68 -12.15 9.27
CA ALA A 3 12.74 -13.17 9.14
C ALA A 3 12.58 -14.05 7.88
N ALA A 4 11.34 -14.41 7.52
CA ALA A 4 11.05 -15.18 6.31
C ALA A 4 11.28 -14.34 5.04
N LEU A 5 10.93 -13.05 5.07
CA LEU A 5 11.17 -12.13 3.95
C LEU A 5 12.68 -11.93 3.69
N VAL A 6 13.49 -11.82 4.75
CA VAL A 6 14.96 -11.76 4.64
C VAL A 6 15.50 -13.05 4.03
N ALA A 7 15.02 -14.22 4.48
CA ALA A 7 15.43 -15.50 3.91
C ALA A 7 15.03 -15.65 2.43
N ALA A 8 13.83 -15.17 2.06
CA ALA A 8 13.35 -15.19 0.68
C ALA A 8 14.18 -14.29 -0.24
N ALA A 9 14.59 -13.10 0.22
CA ALA A 9 15.40 -12.18 -0.56
C ALA A 9 16.75 -12.79 -0.99
N ALA A 10 17.35 -13.64 -0.14
CA ALA A 10 18.61 -14.32 -0.45
C ALA A 10 18.54 -15.27 -1.66
N VAL A 11 17.33 -15.64 -2.08
CA VAL A 11 17.07 -16.59 -3.18
C VAL A 11 16.07 -16.07 -4.21
N ASN A 12 15.73 -14.77 -4.19
CA ASN A 12 14.67 -14.16 -5.00
C ASN A 12 13.33 -14.92 -4.88
N GLY A 13 13.02 -15.34 -3.66
CA GLY A 13 11.93 -16.25 -3.35
C GLY A 13 10.62 -15.56 -3.00
N SER A 14 9.68 -16.36 -2.50
CA SER A 14 8.38 -15.89 -2.03
C SER A 14 8.10 -16.31 -0.59
N VAL A 15 7.38 -15.47 0.14
CA VAL A 15 6.73 -15.82 1.40
C VAL A 15 5.24 -15.98 1.13
N GLU A 16 4.68 -17.12 1.52
CA GLU A 16 3.25 -17.40 1.41
C GLU A 16 2.62 -17.46 2.80
N LEU A 17 1.64 -16.58 3.04
CA LEU A 17 0.82 -16.62 4.23
C LEU A 17 -0.31 -17.63 4.02
N LEU A 18 -0.50 -18.49 5.01
CA LEU A 18 -1.68 -19.35 5.09
C LEU A 18 -2.85 -18.56 5.68
N GLU A 19 -4.05 -19.12 5.63
CA GLU A 19 -5.21 -18.49 6.28
C GLU A 19 -4.96 -18.28 7.78
N GLY A 20 -5.48 -17.16 8.30
CA GLY A 20 -5.36 -16.79 9.70
C GLY A 20 -5.11 -15.30 9.93
N ASP A 21 -5.21 -14.92 11.20
CA ASP A 21 -4.95 -13.56 11.67
C ASP A 21 -3.49 -13.40 12.10
N TYR A 22 -2.79 -12.44 11.50
CA TYR A 22 -1.41 -12.09 11.75
C TYR A 22 -1.35 -10.71 12.41
N ASN A 23 -1.46 -10.70 13.74
CA ASN A 23 -1.36 -9.47 14.52
C ASN A 23 0.10 -9.01 14.61
N THR A 24 0.37 -7.76 14.24
CA THR A 24 1.73 -7.19 14.30
C THR A 24 1.72 -5.73 14.74
N VAL A 25 2.77 -5.37 15.48
CA VAL A 25 3.11 -3.99 15.87
C VAL A 25 4.40 -3.53 15.21
N LEU A 26 5.05 -4.41 14.44
CA LEU A 26 6.26 -4.12 13.69
C LEU A 26 5.91 -3.98 12.22
N THR A 27 6.47 -2.95 11.58
CA THR A 27 6.42 -2.80 10.12
C THR A 27 6.97 -4.04 9.43
N ILE A 28 6.24 -4.52 8.44
CA ILE A 28 6.66 -5.61 7.58
C ILE A 28 7.50 -5.02 6.45
N SER A 29 8.78 -5.37 6.40
CA SER A 29 9.70 -4.85 5.38
C SER A 29 9.92 -5.91 4.29
N VAL A 30 9.47 -5.61 3.08
CA VAL A 30 9.60 -6.51 1.91
C VAL A 30 10.78 -6.06 1.08
N ALA A 31 11.85 -6.85 1.08
CA ALA A 31 13.10 -6.53 0.41
C ALA A 31 13.04 -6.79 -1.10
N VAL A 32 14.07 -6.32 -1.82
CA VAL A 32 14.25 -6.50 -3.27
C VAL A 32 14.03 -7.96 -3.72
N ASN A 33 13.41 -8.14 -4.88
CA ASN A 33 13.13 -9.43 -5.52
C ASN A 33 12.28 -10.41 -4.67
N VAL A 34 11.48 -9.91 -3.74
CA VAL A 34 10.61 -10.75 -2.89
C VAL A 34 9.15 -10.64 -3.33
N THR A 35 8.47 -11.79 -3.39
CA THR A 35 7.01 -11.85 -3.44
C THR A 35 6.45 -12.20 -2.06
N LEU A 36 5.66 -11.29 -1.46
CA LEU A 36 4.78 -11.62 -0.35
C LEU A 36 3.39 -11.92 -0.92
N LYS A 37 2.90 -13.14 -0.67
CA LYS A 37 1.58 -13.58 -1.13
C LYS A 37 0.82 -14.30 -0.03
N ALA A 38 -0.46 -14.56 -0.24
CA ALA A 38 -1.21 -15.51 0.56
C ALA A 38 -2.08 -16.42 -0.29
N VAL A 39 -2.72 -17.39 0.37
CA VAL A 39 -3.70 -18.32 -0.24
C VAL A 39 -5.06 -17.67 -0.50
N GLY A 40 -5.20 -16.36 -0.29
CA GLY A 40 -6.43 -15.58 -0.45
C GLY A 40 -6.68 -14.65 0.74
N TRP A 41 -7.82 -13.96 0.70
CA TRP A 41 -8.20 -12.95 1.72
C TRP A 41 -8.48 -13.52 3.12
N GLY A 42 -8.40 -14.85 3.31
CA GLY A 42 -8.42 -15.49 4.62
C GLY A 42 -7.13 -15.26 5.42
N ALA A 43 -6.05 -14.78 4.79
CA ALA A 43 -4.86 -14.28 5.49
C ALA A 43 -5.01 -12.79 5.76
N VAL A 44 -5.12 -12.41 7.04
CA VAL A 44 -5.38 -11.03 7.47
C VAL A 44 -4.22 -10.54 8.31
N ILE A 45 -3.58 -9.45 7.89
CA ILE A 45 -2.57 -8.74 8.68
C ILE A 45 -3.28 -7.63 9.46
N ASN A 46 -3.28 -7.73 10.78
CA ASN A 46 -3.82 -6.68 11.65
C ASN A 46 -2.65 -5.86 12.21
N PHE A 47 -2.51 -4.62 11.75
CA PHE A 47 -1.45 -3.71 12.17
C PHE A 47 -1.95 -2.73 13.23
N ASN A 48 -1.28 -2.71 14.38
CA ASN A 48 -1.66 -1.86 15.52
C ASN A 48 -0.46 -1.10 16.09
N ALA A 49 0.14 -0.25 15.27
CA ALA A 49 1.23 0.64 15.66
C ALA A 49 1.25 1.89 14.78
N GLY A 50 2.15 2.83 15.07
CA GLY A 50 2.48 3.92 14.14
C GLY A 50 3.49 3.46 13.07
N GLY A 51 3.71 4.31 12.06
CA GLY A 51 4.54 4.00 10.89
C GLY A 51 3.76 3.22 9.85
N ASN A 52 4.40 2.52 8.91
CA ASN A 52 3.67 1.82 7.84
C ASN A 52 3.44 0.35 8.20
N ALA A 53 2.28 -0.22 7.86
CA ALA A 53 2.05 -1.64 8.08
C ALA A 53 3.00 -2.50 7.22
N ILE A 54 3.12 -2.15 5.93
CA ILE A 54 4.10 -2.73 5.00
C ILE A 54 4.95 -1.61 4.39
N THR A 55 6.26 -1.81 4.36
CA THR A 55 7.21 -0.96 3.62
C THR A 55 7.94 -1.77 2.56
N ILE A 56 7.90 -1.29 1.33
CA ILE A 56 8.62 -1.87 0.20
C ILE A 56 10.04 -1.31 0.18
N ALA A 57 10.99 -2.16 0.58
CA ALA A 57 12.38 -1.80 0.83
C ALA A 57 13.33 -2.18 -0.32
N GLY A 58 12.82 -2.53 -1.50
CA GLY A 58 13.61 -2.78 -2.68
C GLY A 58 12.78 -2.98 -3.95
N ASP A 59 13.46 -3.08 -5.08
CA ASP A 59 12.85 -3.22 -6.41
C ASP A 59 12.32 -4.64 -6.68
N ASN A 60 11.53 -4.80 -7.75
CA ASN A 60 10.98 -6.09 -8.18
C ASN A 60 10.19 -6.80 -7.07
N VAL A 61 9.46 -6.03 -6.28
CA VAL A 61 8.65 -6.54 -5.16
C VAL A 61 7.22 -6.79 -5.61
N LYS A 62 6.63 -7.89 -5.13
CA LYS A 62 5.24 -8.24 -5.40
C LYS A 62 4.47 -8.49 -4.12
N LEU A 63 3.32 -7.85 -3.97
CA LEU A 63 2.37 -8.06 -2.87
C LEU A 63 1.04 -8.54 -3.46
N ARG A 64 0.54 -9.72 -3.05
CA ARG A 64 -0.73 -10.22 -3.61
C ARG A 64 -1.57 -11.14 -2.75
N ASP A 65 -2.88 -11.11 -2.99
CA ASP A 65 -3.86 -12.10 -2.52
C ASP A 65 -4.07 -12.15 -0.98
N PHE A 66 -3.93 -11.04 -0.25
CA PHE A 66 -4.19 -10.98 1.21
C PHE A 66 -4.91 -9.71 1.65
N LYS A 67 -5.33 -9.67 2.93
CA LYS A 67 -5.94 -8.51 3.56
C LYS A 67 -4.97 -7.82 4.53
N VAL A 68 -4.98 -6.49 4.57
CA VAL A 68 -4.34 -5.67 5.60
C VAL A 68 -5.39 -4.79 6.26
N VAL A 69 -5.40 -4.78 7.59
CA VAL A 69 -6.28 -3.96 8.41
C VAL A 69 -5.42 -3.09 9.31
N ILE A 70 -5.61 -1.78 9.20
CA ILE A 70 -5.18 -0.85 10.25
C ILE A 70 -6.19 -0.95 11.38
N VAL A 71 -5.74 -1.35 12.56
CA VAL A 71 -6.61 -1.49 13.73
C VAL A 71 -7.05 -0.10 14.21
N ALA A 72 -8.28 0.02 14.71
CA ALA A 72 -8.80 1.25 15.28
C ALA A 72 -7.86 1.83 16.36
N GLY A 73 -7.51 3.10 16.24
CA GLY A 73 -6.57 3.79 17.13
C GLY A 73 -5.09 3.52 16.84
N ALA A 74 -4.75 2.94 15.68
CA ALA A 74 -3.36 2.62 15.37
C ALA A 74 -2.51 3.88 15.11
N GLY A 75 -1.44 4.02 15.90
CA GLY A 75 -0.53 5.16 15.83
C GLY A 75 -1.05 6.39 16.57
N ALA A 76 -0.18 7.39 16.72
CA ALA A 76 -0.54 8.71 17.24
C ALA A 76 -0.44 9.75 16.13
N GLY A 77 -1.02 10.94 16.30
CA GLY A 77 -0.82 12.05 15.37
C GLY A 77 0.67 12.29 15.09
N GLY A 78 1.04 12.42 13.82
CA GLY A 78 2.44 12.48 13.37
C GLY A 78 3.05 11.12 13.00
N THR A 79 2.38 10.02 13.34
CA THR A 79 2.87 8.64 13.11
C THR A 79 1.79 7.69 12.61
N ARG A 80 0.60 8.20 12.24
CA ARG A 80 -0.50 7.35 11.81
C ARG A 80 -0.16 6.57 10.54
N PRO A 81 -0.64 5.33 10.42
CA PRO A 81 -0.09 4.42 9.44
C PRO A 81 -0.68 4.55 8.04
N ASN A 82 0.16 4.29 7.04
CA ASN A 82 -0.32 3.78 5.75
C ASN A 82 -0.40 2.24 5.81
N CYS A 83 -1.28 1.65 5.01
CA CYS A 83 -1.27 0.20 4.81
C CYS A 83 0.01 -0.23 4.07
N ILE A 84 0.31 0.42 2.94
CA ILE A 84 1.50 0.13 2.14
C ILE A 84 2.21 1.45 1.81
N TYR A 85 3.53 1.46 2.00
CA TYR A 85 4.41 2.57 1.64
C TYR A 85 5.57 2.09 0.75
N ALA A 86 5.85 2.84 -0.30
CA ALA A 86 7.02 2.66 -1.16
C ALA A 86 7.56 4.02 -1.62
N THR A 87 8.89 4.14 -1.72
CA THR A 87 9.60 5.32 -2.21
C THR A 87 10.87 4.86 -2.94
N ALA A 88 11.21 5.52 -4.04
CA ALA A 88 12.38 5.25 -4.87
C ALA A 88 12.50 3.77 -5.25
N ARG A 89 11.43 3.20 -5.82
CA ARG A 89 11.37 1.78 -6.22
C ARG A 89 10.94 1.61 -7.66
N THR A 90 11.45 0.55 -8.25
CA THR A 90 11.13 0.13 -9.61
C THR A 90 10.48 -1.25 -9.63
N ASN A 91 9.52 -1.44 -10.53
CA ASN A 91 8.88 -2.74 -10.78
C ASN A 91 8.20 -3.31 -9.53
N VAL A 92 7.41 -2.47 -8.86
CA VAL A 92 6.57 -2.89 -7.73
C VAL A 92 5.19 -3.29 -8.25
N GLU A 93 4.72 -4.47 -7.84
CA GLU A 93 3.39 -4.97 -8.19
C GLU A 93 2.55 -5.19 -6.92
N ILE A 94 1.47 -4.41 -6.77
CA ILE A 94 0.48 -4.57 -5.69
C ILE A 94 -0.82 -5.03 -6.34
N THR A 95 -1.21 -6.29 -6.10
CA THR A 95 -2.39 -6.85 -6.77
C THR A 95 -3.32 -7.64 -5.85
N LYS A 96 -4.64 -7.54 -6.10
CA LYS A 96 -5.66 -8.37 -5.42
C LYS A 96 -5.61 -8.30 -3.89
N LEU A 97 -5.24 -7.13 -3.35
CA LEU A 97 -5.23 -6.89 -1.92
C LEU A 97 -6.57 -6.32 -1.46
N TRP A 98 -6.92 -6.59 -0.20
CA TRP A 98 -7.95 -5.84 0.50
C TRP A 98 -7.28 -5.02 1.61
N LEU A 99 -7.30 -3.70 1.47
CA LEU A 99 -6.73 -2.77 2.42
C LEU A 99 -7.88 -2.04 3.11
N TYR A 100 -7.89 -2.12 4.45
CA TYR A 100 -8.93 -1.52 5.27
C TYR A 100 -8.29 -0.56 6.27
N GLY A 101 -8.67 0.70 6.19
CA GLY A 101 -8.14 1.77 7.03
C GLY A 101 -8.85 1.91 8.37
N ASP A 102 -8.42 2.93 9.10
CA ASP A 102 -9.02 3.35 10.36
C ASP A 102 -9.52 4.79 10.24
N GLN A 103 -10.83 4.98 10.47
CA GLN A 103 -11.52 6.27 10.52
C GLN A 103 -12.02 6.66 11.92
N THR A 104 -11.54 5.97 12.95
CA THR A 104 -11.87 6.32 14.34
C THR A 104 -10.99 7.47 14.85
N GLU A 105 -9.90 7.75 14.15
CA GLU A 105 -8.89 8.74 14.48
C GLU A 105 -8.79 9.80 13.40
N ALA A 106 -9.14 11.05 13.73
CA ALA A 106 -9.18 12.14 12.75
C ALA A 106 -7.83 12.35 12.03
N ASP A 107 -7.84 12.69 10.74
CA ASP A 107 -6.69 13.15 9.96
C ASP A 107 -5.65 13.98 10.77
N ASP A 108 -4.36 13.62 10.69
CA ASP A 108 -3.26 14.36 11.31
C ASP A 108 -2.62 15.48 10.47
N GLY A 109 -3.11 15.73 9.26
CA GLY A 109 -2.71 16.87 8.43
C GLY A 109 -1.57 16.61 7.44
N ASP A 110 -1.08 15.37 7.31
CA ASP A 110 0.05 15.01 6.46
C ASP A 110 -0.32 14.04 5.34
N ASP A 111 -0.08 14.45 4.08
CA ASP A 111 -0.40 13.67 2.87
C ASP A 111 0.36 12.34 2.81
N ALA A 112 1.50 12.24 3.51
CA ALA A 112 2.33 11.04 3.55
C ALA A 112 1.83 9.96 4.54
N ARG A 113 0.65 10.14 5.16
CA ARG A 113 0.09 9.23 6.17
C ARG A 113 -1.38 8.91 5.92
N GLN A 114 -1.89 7.89 6.61
CA GLN A 114 -3.31 7.50 6.58
C GLN A 114 -3.86 7.15 5.19
N ASN A 115 -2.99 6.71 4.26
CA ASN A 115 -3.38 6.22 2.94
C ASN A 115 -3.46 4.68 2.92
N GLY A 116 -4.25 4.14 2.01
CA GLY A 116 -4.22 2.71 1.72
C GLY A 116 -2.89 2.30 1.08
N ILE A 117 -2.56 2.92 -0.03
CA ILE A 117 -1.28 2.75 -0.73
C ILE A 117 -0.68 4.13 -0.96
N LEU A 118 0.54 4.34 -0.46
CA LEU A 118 1.34 5.51 -0.76
C LEU A 118 2.56 5.10 -1.58
N PHE A 119 2.56 5.50 -2.84
CA PHE A 119 3.74 5.55 -3.69
C PHE A 119 4.24 6.98 -3.67
N ASP A 120 5.35 7.16 -2.97
CA ASP A 120 6.04 8.42 -2.77
C ASP A 120 7.13 8.61 -3.84
N THR A 121 8.06 9.55 -3.65
CA THR A 121 9.01 10.00 -4.67
C THR A 121 9.69 8.88 -5.48
N ASN A 122 9.83 9.06 -6.79
CA ASN A 122 10.59 8.18 -7.71
C ASN A 122 10.14 6.71 -7.80
N MET A 123 8.83 6.48 -7.89
CA MET A 123 8.27 5.15 -8.15
C MET A 123 8.13 4.89 -9.66
N ALA A 124 8.85 3.92 -10.23
CA ALA A 124 8.86 3.66 -11.68
C ALA A 124 8.40 2.24 -12.04
N TYR A 125 7.88 2.09 -13.26
CA TYR A 125 7.43 0.81 -13.86
C TYR A 125 6.58 -0.06 -12.93
N SER A 126 5.70 0.56 -12.15
CA SER A 126 4.98 -0.11 -11.07
C SER A 126 3.49 -0.22 -11.36
N LYS A 127 2.82 -1.17 -10.70
CA LYS A 127 1.41 -1.50 -10.93
C LYS A 127 0.66 -1.65 -9.62
N ILE A 128 -0.51 -1.03 -9.55
CA ILE A 128 -1.52 -1.23 -8.51
C ILE A 128 -2.78 -1.72 -9.20
N ALA A 129 -3.18 -2.97 -8.98
CA ALA A 129 -4.35 -3.50 -9.68
C ALA A 129 -5.25 -4.44 -8.87
N PHE A 130 -6.55 -4.35 -9.15
CA PHE A 130 -7.58 -5.22 -8.56
C PHE A 130 -7.59 -5.20 -7.03
N CYS A 131 -7.16 -4.09 -6.42
CA CYS A 131 -7.19 -3.92 -4.98
C CYS A 131 -8.52 -3.32 -4.54
N THR A 132 -9.01 -3.73 -3.37
CA THR A 132 -10.08 -3.03 -2.64
C THR A 132 -9.41 -2.19 -1.56
N VAL A 133 -9.62 -0.88 -1.56
CA VAL A 133 -8.98 0.06 -0.64
C VAL A 133 -10.05 0.96 -0.02
N GLU A 134 -10.31 0.78 1.27
CA GLU A 134 -11.47 1.41 1.89
C GLU A 134 -11.28 1.89 3.31
N ASN A 135 -12.09 2.88 3.67
CA ASN A 135 -12.18 3.47 5.02
C ASN A 135 -10.85 4.02 5.53
N PHE A 136 -10.11 4.72 4.68
CA PHE A 136 -8.95 5.51 5.09
C PHE A 136 -9.35 6.95 5.40
N GLU A 137 -8.65 7.59 6.35
CA GLU A 137 -8.85 9.01 6.70
C GLU A 137 -8.29 9.98 5.66
N ARG A 138 -7.48 9.49 4.71
CA ARG A 138 -7.06 10.25 3.54
C ARG A 138 -7.43 9.51 2.27
N ASN A 139 -6.43 9.08 1.51
CA ASN A 139 -6.62 8.58 0.17
C ASN A 139 -6.65 7.05 0.15
N GLY A 140 -7.39 6.48 -0.79
CA GLY A 140 -7.25 5.06 -1.10
C GLY A 140 -5.86 4.79 -1.66
N VAL A 141 -5.60 5.30 -2.86
CA VAL A 141 -4.29 5.24 -3.51
C VAL A 141 -3.74 6.66 -3.67
N ASN A 142 -2.56 6.93 -3.13
CA ASN A 142 -1.84 8.19 -3.29
C ASN A 142 -0.55 7.95 -4.07
N LEU A 143 -0.45 8.55 -5.25
CA LEU A 143 0.78 8.64 -6.04
C LEU A 143 1.32 10.07 -5.84
N GLU A 144 2.28 10.23 -4.94
CA GLU A 144 2.87 11.51 -4.57
C GLU A 144 4.31 11.62 -5.08
N ASP A 145 4.60 12.78 -5.68
CA ASP A 145 5.93 13.21 -6.11
C ASP A 145 6.72 12.19 -6.93
N THR A 146 6.02 11.43 -7.77
CA THR A 146 6.74 10.45 -8.55
C THR A 146 7.69 11.09 -9.56
N SER A 147 7.60 12.40 -9.85
CA SER A 147 8.34 13.14 -10.91
C SER A 147 9.73 13.74 -10.59
N GLU A 148 10.32 13.59 -9.39
CA GLU A 148 11.64 14.22 -9.11
C GLU A 148 12.85 13.48 -9.75
N GLY A 149 13.13 13.78 -11.02
CA GLY A 149 14.34 13.38 -11.75
C GLY A 149 14.15 13.28 -13.26
N ASP A 150 15.22 13.05 -14.02
CA ASP A 150 15.16 12.77 -15.48
C ASP A 150 14.57 11.36 -15.82
N GLU A 151 14.07 10.64 -14.82
CA GLU A 151 13.56 9.27 -14.98
C GLU A 151 12.06 9.30 -15.32
N VAL A 152 11.60 8.36 -16.16
CA VAL A 152 10.23 8.38 -16.67
C VAL A 152 9.27 7.57 -15.77
N ILE A 153 8.30 8.29 -15.25
CA ILE A 153 7.07 7.96 -14.50
C ILE A 153 6.13 6.85 -15.00
N TYR A 154 6.45 5.56 -15.10
CA TYR A 154 5.39 4.59 -15.49
C TYR A 154 4.69 3.91 -14.32
N VAL A 155 3.52 4.41 -13.90
CA VAL A 155 2.62 3.70 -12.97
C VAL A 155 1.29 3.35 -13.64
N GLU A 156 0.90 2.09 -13.57
CA GLU A 156 -0.42 1.59 -14.00
C GLU A 156 -1.31 1.37 -12.77
N VAL A 157 -2.48 2.01 -12.76
CA VAL A 157 -3.50 1.83 -11.73
C VAL A 157 -4.76 1.28 -12.39
N GLU A 158 -5.04 0.00 -12.17
CA GLU A 158 -6.05 -0.74 -12.94
C GLU A 158 -7.08 -1.48 -12.07
N GLY A 159 -8.36 -1.30 -12.35
CA GLY A 159 -9.40 -2.20 -11.80
C GLY A 159 -9.54 -2.15 -10.27
N ASN A 160 -9.08 -1.07 -9.62
CA ASN A 160 -9.15 -0.93 -8.17
C ASN A 160 -10.52 -0.38 -7.74
N ILE A 161 -10.96 -0.78 -6.55
CA ILE A 161 -12.14 -0.24 -5.88
C ILE A 161 -11.64 0.59 -4.71
N CYS A 162 -11.77 1.92 -4.80
CA CYS A 162 -11.46 2.84 -3.73
C CYS A 162 -12.78 3.36 -3.14
N ASN A 163 -13.09 2.96 -1.90
CA ASN A 163 -14.42 3.10 -1.33
C ASN A 163 -14.38 3.79 0.05
N ASN A 164 -15.22 4.79 0.28
CA ASN A 164 -15.39 5.44 1.57
C ASN A 164 -14.09 5.97 2.19
N ASN A 165 -13.13 6.42 1.38
CA ASN A 165 -11.95 7.13 1.87
C ASN A 165 -12.33 8.61 2.11
N LEU A 166 -11.89 9.19 3.22
CA LEU A 166 -12.38 10.51 3.62
C LEU A 166 -11.94 11.63 2.66
N ASP A 167 -10.79 11.47 2.00
CA ASP A 167 -10.30 12.38 0.96
C ASP A 167 -10.49 11.78 -0.44
N ASP A 168 -9.43 11.54 -1.22
CA ASP A 168 -9.55 11.03 -2.58
C ASP A 168 -9.66 9.49 -2.63
N GLY A 169 -10.39 8.98 -3.64
CA GLY A 169 -10.27 7.56 -4.00
C GLY A 169 -8.86 7.22 -4.51
N ILE A 170 -8.46 7.92 -5.57
CA ILE A 170 -7.13 7.81 -6.19
C ILE A 170 -6.60 9.22 -6.44
N ARG A 171 -5.51 9.59 -5.76
CA ARG A 171 -4.85 10.88 -5.90
C ARG A 171 -3.57 10.75 -6.72
N LEU A 172 -3.40 11.64 -7.70
CA LEU A 172 -2.16 11.82 -8.44
C LEU A 172 -1.63 13.22 -8.18
N ARG A 173 -0.47 13.32 -7.55
CA ARG A 173 0.18 14.60 -7.27
C ARG A 173 1.61 14.55 -7.75
N PHE A 174 1.95 15.42 -8.69
CA PHE A 174 3.29 15.45 -9.32
C PHE A 174 3.67 14.06 -9.86
N ALA A 175 2.72 13.40 -10.51
CA ALA A 175 2.89 12.09 -11.10
C ALA A 175 2.84 12.17 -12.62
N ASP A 176 3.93 11.76 -13.27
CA ASP A 176 4.03 11.73 -14.73
C ASP A 176 3.69 10.34 -15.29
N PHE A 177 3.34 10.28 -16.57
CA PHE A 177 3.08 9.07 -17.39
C PHE A 177 2.28 7.92 -16.75
N CYS A 178 1.38 8.25 -15.82
CA CYS A 178 0.48 7.28 -15.19
C CYS A 178 -0.70 6.90 -16.09
N THR A 179 -1.09 5.63 -16.09
CA THR A 179 -2.30 5.14 -16.76
C THR A 179 -3.31 4.63 -15.74
N LEU A 180 -4.49 5.24 -15.72
CA LEU A 180 -5.61 4.84 -14.87
C LEU A 180 -6.68 4.19 -15.72
N THR A 181 -7.03 2.92 -15.47
CA THR A 181 -8.03 2.19 -16.25
C THR A 181 -8.97 1.37 -15.38
N GLY A 182 -10.29 1.53 -15.58
CA GLY A 182 -11.30 0.66 -14.96
C GLY A 182 -11.39 0.74 -13.44
N ASN A 183 -10.90 1.81 -12.81
CA ASN A 183 -11.02 2.00 -11.37
C ASN A 183 -12.42 2.50 -10.99
N THR A 184 -12.90 2.08 -9.82
CA THR A 184 -14.16 2.53 -9.22
C THR A 184 -13.86 3.34 -7.97
N CYS A 185 -14.16 4.65 -7.99
CA CYS A 185 -14.12 5.52 -6.82
C CYS A 185 -15.56 5.78 -6.36
N GLN A 186 -15.93 5.37 -5.15
CA GLN A 186 -17.28 5.54 -4.63
C GLN A 186 -17.27 5.93 -3.15
N GLY A 187 -18.16 6.83 -2.73
CA GLY A 187 -18.28 7.23 -1.33
C GLY A 187 -17.06 7.95 -0.76
N ASN A 188 -16.06 8.29 -1.58
CA ASN A 188 -14.90 9.07 -1.14
C ASN A 188 -15.27 10.56 -1.02
N GLY A 189 -14.55 11.32 -0.20
CA GLY A 189 -14.76 12.77 -0.06
C GLY A 189 -14.53 13.52 -1.37
N ASN A 190 -13.54 13.08 -2.14
CA ASN A 190 -13.19 13.56 -3.46
C ASN A 190 -13.06 12.38 -4.45
N GLY A 191 -13.48 12.62 -5.70
CA GLY A 191 -13.69 11.60 -6.73
C GLY A 191 -12.42 11.13 -7.42
#